data_AF-A0A0S8D3C7-F1
#
_entry.id   AF-A0A0S8D3C7-F1
#
_cell.length_a   1.000
_cell.length_b   1.000
_cell.length_c   1.000
_cell.angle_alpha   90.00
_cell.angle_beta   90.00
_cell.angle_gamma   90.00
#
_symmetry.space_group_name_H-M   'P 1'
#
loop_
_entity.id
_entity.type
_entity.pdbx_description
1 polymer ?
#
loop_
_entity_poly.entity_id
_entity_poly.type
_entity_poly.pdbx_seq_one_letter_code
_entity_poly.pdbx_strand_id
1 'polypeptide(L)'
;MRLRAHPKLSGKWPPTWTPRLSRTSKKPRGEQPDKLLSVRELEGAITLEVQFEGDRFSGYLAIEDMEFRKKLLKVLNKSLYRTLRQVGSTDVDF
;
A
#
# COMPACT_ATOMS: atom_id res chain seq x y z
N MET A 1 7.47 -14.97 -3.49
CA MET A 1 6.05 -14.89 -3.09
C MET A 1 5.64 -13.45 -3.21
N ARG A 2 4.59 -13.20 -4.00
CA ARG A 2 4.16 -11.84 -4.29
C ARG A 2 3.50 -11.21 -3.08
N LEU A 3 3.72 -9.91 -2.89
CA LEU A 3 3.10 -9.13 -1.81
C LEU A 3 1.58 -9.37 -1.72
N ARG A 4 0.89 -9.39 -2.87
CA ARG A 4 -0.57 -9.61 -2.94
C ARG A 4 -1.07 -10.92 -2.34
N ALA A 5 -0.19 -11.92 -2.19
CA ALA A 5 -0.53 -13.26 -1.72
C ALA A 5 0.20 -13.62 -0.42
N HIS A 6 0.83 -12.64 0.25
CA HIS A 6 1.68 -12.93 1.38
C HIS A 6 0.85 -13.23 2.65
N PRO A 7 1.00 -14.39 3.31
CA PRO A 7 0.14 -14.84 4.40
C PRO A 7 0.28 -13.99 5.67
N LYS A 8 1.39 -13.27 5.83
CA LYS A 8 1.62 -12.36 6.97
C LYS A 8 0.94 -10.99 6.85
N LEU A 9 0.23 -10.71 5.75
CA LEU A 9 -0.66 -9.56 5.69
C LEU A 9 -1.98 -9.93 6.38
N SER A 10 -2.28 -9.32 7.52
CA SER A 10 -3.53 -9.60 8.25
C SER A 10 -4.78 -9.01 7.58
N GLY A 11 -4.60 -8.29 6.46
CA GLY A 11 -5.67 -7.75 5.61
C GLY A 11 -5.47 -8.07 4.13
N LYS A 12 -6.42 -7.63 3.30
CA LYS A 12 -6.32 -7.78 1.84
C LYS A 12 -5.33 -6.75 1.28
N TRP A 13 -4.45 -7.19 0.38
CA TRP A 13 -3.75 -6.28 -0.51
C TRP A 13 -4.57 -6.08 -1.80
N PRO A 14 -4.66 -4.84 -2.30
CA PRO A 14 -4.28 -3.59 -1.64
C PRO A 14 -5.30 -3.19 -0.56
N PRO A 15 -4.95 -2.26 0.33
CA PRO A 15 -5.85 -1.83 1.39
C PRO A 15 -7.06 -1.08 0.84
N THR A 16 -8.08 -0.91 1.68
CA THR A 16 -9.20 -0.01 1.38
C THR A 16 -8.70 1.44 1.37
N TRP A 17 -9.07 2.17 0.31
CA TRP A 17 -8.64 3.55 0.10
C TRP A 17 -9.64 4.55 0.68
N THR A 18 -9.13 5.43 1.54
CA THR A 18 -9.85 6.55 2.14
C THR A 18 -9.36 7.85 1.51
N PRO A 19 -10.24 8.74 1.02
CA PRO A 19 -9.82 10.02 0.47
C PRO A 19 -9.21 10.90 1.57
N ARG A 20 -8.06 11.53 1.29
CA ARG A 20 -7.54 12.61 2.17
C ARG A 20 -8.05 13.97 1.74
N LEU A 21 -7.95 14.23 0.45
CA LEU A 21 -8.37 15.46 -0.23
C LEU A 21 -8.84 14.99 -1.60
N SER A 22 -10.13 14.72 -1.72
CA SER A 22 -10.70 14.25 -2.98
C SER A 22 -11.71 15.27 -3.48
N ARG A 23 -11.49 15.71 -4.72
CA ARG A 23 -12.44 16.54 -5.47
C ARG A 23 -13.42 15.66 -6.26
N THR A 24 -13.13 14.37 -6.36
CA THR A 24 -13.92 13.39 -7.09
C THR A 24 -14.77 12.54 -6.14
N SER A 25 -15.91 12.03 -6.64
CA SER A 25 -16.72 11.05 -5.90
C SER A 25 -16.18 9.62 -6.05
N LYS A 26 -15.17 9.42 -6.91
CA LYS A 26 -14.61 8.11 -7.24
C LYS A 26 -13.50 7.76 -6.26
N LYS A 27 -13.56 6.54 -5.73
CA LYS A 27 -12.47 5.97 -4.95
C LYS A 27 -11.76 4.91 -5.80
N PRO A 28 -10.42 4.84 -5.76
CA PRO A 28 -9.73 3.75 -6.43
C PRO A 28 -10.19 2.42 -5.85
N ARG A 29 -10.37 1.42 -6.72
CA ARG A 29 -10.66 0.04 -6.32
C ARG A 29 -9.46 -0.84 -6.61
N GLY A 30 -9.07 -1.67 -5.65
CA GLY A 30 -7.94 -2.58 -5.84
C GLY A 30 -6.66 -1.82 -6.20
N GLU A 31 -5.94 -2.31 -7.21
CA GLU A 31 -4.64 -1.79 -7.66
C GLU A 31 -4.75 -0.69 -8.75
N GLN A 32 -5.92 -0.05 -8.84
CA GLN A 32 -6.17 1.08 -9.75
C GLN A 32 -5.37 2.38 -9.47
N PRO A 33 -4.89 2.69 -8.24
CA PRO A 33 -4.14 3.93 -8.04
C PRO A 33 -2.93 4.04 -8.96
N ASP A 34 -2.76 5.23 -9.52
CA ASP A 34 -1.73 5.55 -10.52
C ASP A 34 -0.34 5.34 -9.95
N LYS A 35 -0.09 5.86 -8.73
CA LYS A 35 1.24 5.90 -8.12
C LYS A 35 1.19 5.80 -6.61
N LEU A 36 2.10 5.04 -6.03
CA LEU A 36 2.42 5.09 -4.60
C LEU A 36 3.24 6.35 -4.30
N LEU A 37 2.72 7.27 -3.50
CA LEU A 37 3.34 8.56 -3.18
C LEU A 37 4.12 8.54 -1.88
N SER A 38 3.59 7.89 -0.84
CA SER A 38 4.23 7.84 0.48
C SER A 38 3.94 6.52 1.18
N VAL A 39 4.87 6.11 2.03
CA VAL A 39 4.77 4.91 2.87
C VAL A 39 5.31 5.27 4.25
N ARG A 40 4.51 5.08 5.31
CA ARG A 40 4.93 5.38 6.68
C ARG A 40 4.43 4.34 7.65
N GLU A 41 5.23 4.00 8.65
CA GLU A 41 4.77 3.21 9.80
C GLU A 41 4.05 4.13 10.79
N LEU A 42 2.87 3.72 11.23
CA LEU A 42 2.08 4.42 12.25
C LEU A 42 1.34 3.38 13.09
N GLU A 43 1.52 3.43 14.43
CA GLU A 43 0.79 2.60 15.39
C GLU A 43 0.77 1.09 15.08
N GLY A 44 1.89 0.56 14.57
CA GLY A 44 2.00 -0.86 14.21
C GLY A 44 1.40 -1.25 12.85
N ALA A 45 0.90 -0.29 12.08
CA ALA A 45 0.45 -0.46 10.70
C ALA A 45 1.38 0.25 9.70
N ILE A 46 1.33 -0.17 8.44
CA ILE A 46 1.94 0.58 7.34
C ILE A 46 0.84 1.39 6.65
N THR A 47 0.97 2.70 6.69
CA THR A 47 0.13 3.63 5.94
C THR A 47 0.73 3.87 4.56
N LEU A 48 -0.12 3.82 3.54
CA LEU A 48 0.20 4.10 2.15
C LEU A 48 -0.56 5.34 1.71
N GLU A 49 0.10 6.24 0.99
CA GLU A 49 -0.55 7.34 0.27
C GLU A 49 -0.39 7.11 -1.23
N VAL A 50 -1.46 7.25 -1.99
CA VAL A 50 -1.48 7.02 -3.43
C VAL A 50 -2.15 8.15 -4.17
N GLN A 51 -1.78 8.32 -5.44
CA GLN A 51 -2.49 9.19 -6.37
C GLN A 51 -3.47 8.36 -7.20
N PHE A 52 -4.67 8.88 -7.42
CA PHE A 52 -5.63 8.32 -8.36
C PHE A 52 -6.45 9.44 -9.00
N GLU A 53 -6.43 9.53 -10.33
CA GLU A 53 -7.17 10.56 -11.09
C GLU A 53 -6.88 12.00 -10.60
N GLY A 54 -5.65 12.27 -10.15
CA GLY A 54 -5.23 13.57 -9.62
C GLY A 54 -5.53 13.81 -8.14
N ASP A 55 -6.36 12.98 -7.51
CA ASP A 55 -6.68 13.04 -6.07
C ASP A 55 -5.74 12.16 -5.23
N ARG A 56 -5.67 12.43 -3.92
CA ARG A 56 -4.86 11.65 -2.96
C ARG A 56 -5.71 10.81 -2.04
N PHE A 57 -5.32 9.54 -1.92
CA PHE A 57 -5.96 8.56 -1.06
C PHE A 57 -4.95 7.96 -0.10
N SER A 58 -5.42 7.53 1.07
CA SER A 58 -4.63 6.77 2.02
C SER A 58 -5.26 5.43 2.31
N GLY A 59 -4.42 4.42 2.52
CA GLY A 59 -4.82 3.10 2.96
C GLY A 59 -3.86 2.61 4.03
N TYR A 60 -4.28 1.63 4.83
CA TYR A 60 -3.45 1.07 5.89
C TYR A 60 -3.37 -0.45 5.75
N LEU A 61 -2.20 -0.99 6.02
CA LEU A 61 -1.94 -2.42 6.11
C LEU A 61 -1.65 -2.74 7.58
N ALA A 62 -2.56 -3.49 8.19
CA ALA A 62 -2.30 -4.09 9.49
C ALA A 62 -1.32 -5.25 9.31
N ILE A 63 -0.27 -5.27 10.14
CA ILE A 63 0.79 -6.28 10.10
C ILE A 63 1.26 -6.52 11.53
N GLU A 64 0.91 -7.69 12.07
CA GLU A 64 1.22 -8.08 13.44
C GLU A 64 2.70 -8.46 13.60
N ASP A 65 3.27 -9.15 12.61
CA ASP A 65 4.68 -9.54 12.61
C ASP A 65 5.58 -8.32 12.39
N MET A 66 6.28 -7.92 13.46
CA MET A 66 7.16 -6.74 13.47
C MET A 66 8.33 -6.85 12.49
N GLU A 67 8.93 -8.04 12.35
CA GLU A 67 10.06 -8.23 11.45
C GLU A 67 9.62 -8.14 10.00
N PHE A 68 8.51 -8.81 9.67
CA PHE A 68 7.88 -8.74 8.37
C PHE A 68 7.49 -7.30 8.04
N ARG A 69 6.90 -6.57 8.99
CA ARG A 69 6.53 -5.15 8.82
C ARG A 69 7.74 -4.28 8.48
N LYS A 70 8.85 -4.40 9.21
CA LYS A 70 10.07 -3.63 8.95
C LYS A 70 10.66 -3.93 7.57
N LYS A 71 10.70 -5.20 7.17
CA LYS A 71 11.21 -5.62 5.85
C LYS A 71 10.28 -5.13 4.74
N LEU A 72 8.97 -5.26 4.91
CA LEU A 72 7.99 -4.79 3.94
C LEU A 72 8.03 -3.26 3.79
N LEU A 73 8.17 -2.52 4.89
CA LEU A 73 8.31 -1.06 4.88
C LEU A 73 9.48 -0.63 3.98
N LYS A 74 10.62 -1.32 4.06
CA LYS A 74 11.78 -1.07 3.19
C LYS A 74 11.47 -1.34 1.71
N VAL A 75 10.78 -2.43 1.41
CA VAL A 75 10.40 -2.79 0.02
C VAL A 75 9.43 -1.76 -0.56
N LEU A 76 8.43 -1.35 0.21
CA LEU A 76 7.43 -0.36 -0.20
C LEU A 76 8.07 1.02 -0.42
N ASN A 77 9.00 1.44 0.45
CA ASN A 77 9.75 2.69 0.26
C ASN A 77 10.64 2.67 -1.01
N LYS A 78 11.18 1.50 -1.39
CA LYS A 78 11.88 1.35 -2.68
C LYS A 78 10.94 1.35 -3.90
N SER A 79 9.63 1.22 -3.65
CA SER A 79 8.60 1.12 -4.69
C SER A 79 7.80 2.42 -4.85
N LEU A 80 8.25 3.53 -4.25
CA LEU A 80 7.65 4.84 -4.46
C LEU A 80 7.60 5.20 -5.95
N TYR A 81 6.56 5.92 -6.34
CA TYR A 81 6.22 6.34 -7.70
C TYR A 81 5.92 5.20 -8.68
N ARG A 82 5.91 3.94 -8.23
CA ARG A 82 5.44 2.80 -9.02
C ARG A 82 3.92 2.64 -8.91
N THR A 83 3.34 1.98 -9.91
CA THR A 83 1.91 1.60 -9.88
C THR A 83 1.67 0.51 -8.83
N LEU A 84 0.49 0.47 -8.22
CA LEU A 84 0.20 -0.57 -7.24
C LEU A 84 0.22 -1.98 -7.82
N ARG A 85 -0.06 -2.13 -9.11
CA ARG A 85 0.08 -3.41 -9.81
C ARG A 85 1.52 -3.91 -9.80
N GLN A 86 2.48 -3.01 -10.01
CA GLN A 86 3.90 -3.33 -9.89
C GLN A 86 4.25 -3.66 -8.44
N VAL A 87 3.81 -2.84 -7.48
CA VAL A 87 4.11 -3.06 -6.05
C VAL A 87 3.56 -4.39 -5.55
N GLY A 88 2.30 -4.72 -5.89
CA GLY A 88 1.67 -5.99 -5.51
C GLY A 88 2.27 -7.22 -6.20
N SER A 89 3.06 -7.02 -7.27
CA SER A 89 3.78 -8.09 -7.97
C SER A 89 5.22 -8.26 -7.49
N THR A 90 5.70 -7.39 -6.60
CA THR A 90 7.03 -7.50 -6.00
C THR A 90 7.10 -8.75 -5.12
N ASP A 91 8.17 -9.52 -5.28
CA ASP A 91 8.48 -10.64 -4.39
C ASP A 91 8.95 -10.13 -3.03
N VAL A 92 8.37 -10.71 -1.98
CA VAL A 92 8.63 -10.38 -0.57
C VAL A 92 9.00 -11.65 0.20
N ASP A 93 9.88 -12.46 -0.39
CA ASP A 93 10.42 -13.67 0.26
C ASP A 93 11.59 -13.28 1.15
N PHE A 94 11.33 -13.12 2.44
CA PHE A 94 12.35 -12.80 3.43
C PHE A 94 11.98 -13.25 4.83
#